data_AF-A0A6I5PFU9-F1
#
_entry.id   AF-A0A6I5PFU9-F1
#
_cell.length_a   1.000
_cell.length_b   1.000
_cell.length_c   1.000
_cell.angle_alpha   90.00
_cell.angle_beta   90.00
_cell.angle_gamma   90.00
#
_symmetry.space_group_name_H-M   'P 1'
#
loop_
_entity.id
_entity.type
_entity.pdbx_description
1 polymer ?
#
loop_
_entity_poly.entity_id
_entity_poly.type
_entity_poly.pdbx_seq_one_letter_code
_entity_poly.pdbx_strand_id
1 'polypeptide(L)' 'MSKTMPKRITITLPNPVYESLSQLAEIRDEPVAAIATEAVKELVKSAKQSGELPTDDSKEGALDDG' A
#
# COMPACT_ATOMS: atom_id res chain seq x y z
N MET A 1 7.60 -20.88 -9.79
CA MET A 1 7.92 -19.49 -9.37
C MET A 1 6.77 -18.60 -9.79
N SER A 2 5.76 -18.43 -8.93
CA SER A 2 4.63 -17.56 -9.22
C SER A 2 5.12 -16.12 -9.21
N LYS A 3 5.26 -15.54 -10.39
CA LYS A 3 5.66 -14.15 -10.59
C LYS A 3 4.57 -13.27 -9.97
N THR A 4 4.79 -12.75 -8.77
CA THR A 4 3.88 -11.77 -8.15
C THR A 4 3.84 -10.55 -9.07
N MET A 5 2.79 -10.48 -9.89
CA MET A 5 2.64 -9.37 -10.83
C MET A 5 2.27 -8.11 -10.04
N PRO A 6 2.91 -6.97 -10.31
CA PRO A 6 2.52 -5.72 -9.66
C PRO A 6 1.04 -5.44 -9.98
N LYS A 7 0.24 -5.27 -8.94
CA LYS A 7 -1.16 -4.84 -9.06
C LYS A 7 -1.19 -3.31 -9.10
N ARG A 8 -1.97 -2.74 -10.01
CA ARG A 8 -2.17 -1.30 -10.12
C ARG A 8 -3.56 -0.95 -9.61
N ILE A 9 -3.62 0.07 -8.76
CA ILE A 9 -4.86 0.68 -8.30
C ILE A 9 -4.84 2.17 -8.62
N THR A 10 -6.02 2.78 -8.70
CA THR A 10 -6.19 4.23 -8.81
C THR A 10 -6.84 4.72 -7.52
N ILE A 11 -6.26 5.74 -6.90
CA ILE A 11 -6.79 6.34 -5.67
C ILE A 11 -7.15 7.80 -5.93
N THR A 12 -8.22 8.27 -5.31
CA THR A 12 -8.59 9.69 -5.28
C THR A 12 -8.38 10.21 -3.87
N LEU A 13 -7.59 11.27 -3.73
CA LEU A 13 -7.31 11.89 -2.44
C LEU A 13 -8.06 13.22 -2.32
N PRO A 14 -8.54 13.58 -1.12
CA PRO A 14 -8.99 14.95 -0.87
C PRO A 14 -7.85 15.93 -1.15
N ASN A 15 -8.17 17.07 -1.75
CA ASN A 15 -7.20 18.12 -2.07
C ASN A 15 -6.19 18.44 -0.94
N PRO A 16 -6.60 18.68 0.32
CA PRO A 16 -5.62 19.00 1.36
C PRO A 16 -4.62 17.86 1.63
N VAL A 17 -5.04 16.60 1.47
CA VAL A 17 -4.16 15.44 1.65
C VAL A 17 -3.16 15.34 0.49
N TYR A 18 -3.62 15.58 -0.74
CA TYR A 18 -2.73 15.57 -1.91
C TYR A 18 -1.69 16.69 -1.85
N GLU A 19 -2.07 17.89 -1.41
CA GLU A 19 -1.16 19.03 -1.26
C GLU A 19 -0.06 18.73 -0.25
N SER A 20 -0.41 18.22 0.94
CA SER A 20 0.59 17.81 1.94
C SER A 20 1.51 16.70 1.44
N LEU A 21 0.95 15.73 0.71
CA LEU A 21 1.74 14.63 0.16
C LEU A 21 2.69 15.11 -0.97
N SER A 22 2.26 16.09 -1.76
CA SER A 22 3.09 16.72 -2.79
C SER A 22 4.24 17.52 -2.18
N GLN A 23 3.98 18.32 -1.14
CA GLN A 23 5.02 19.05 -0.42
C GLN A 23 6.06 18.11 0.20
N LEU A 24 5.60 16.99 0.79
CA LEU A 24 6.51 15.98 1.35
C LEU A 24 7.39 15.34 0.28
N ALA A 25 6.84 15.10 -0.91
CA ALA A 25 7.55 14.57 -2.06
C ALA A 25 8.65 15.54 -2.53
N GLU A 26 8.36 16.85 -2.58
CA GLU A 26 9.35 17.89 -2.90
C GLU A 26 10.47 17.97 -1.86
N ILE A 27 10.14 17.92 -0.57
CA ILE A 27 11.14 17.97 0.52
C ILE A 27 12.11 16.77 0.44
N ARG A 28 11.61 15.60 0.04
CA ARG A 28 12.38 14.35 -0.03
C ARG A 28 13.06 14.12 -1.38
N ASP A 29 12.83 14.97 -2.37
CA ASP A 29 13.27 14.78 -3.77
C ASP A 29 12.82 13.42 -4.33
N GLU A 30 11.57 13.03 -4.03
CA GLU A 30 10.98 11.76 -4.44
C GLU A 30 9.66 11.98 -5.20
N PRO A 31 9.24 11.06 -6.09
CA PRO A 31 7.95 11.18 -6.74
C PRO A 31 6.80 10.95 -5.75
N VAL A 32 5.72 11.71 -5.89
CA VAL A 32 4.45 11.58 -5.13
C VAL A 32 3.98 10.13 -5.00
N ALA A 33 4.09 9.35 -6.09
CA ALA A 33 3.70 7.94 -6.09
C ALA A 33 4.55 7.05 -5.17
N ALA A 34 5.84 7.36 -4.99
CA ALA A 34 6.71 6.63 -4.08
C ALA A 34 6.31 6.91 -2.62
N ILE A 35 6.06 8.18 -2.28
CA ILE A 35 5.58 8.58 -0.95
C ILE A 35 4.22 7.92 -0.65
N ALA A 36 3.28 7.94 -1.60
CA ALA A 36 2.00 7.26 -1.43
C ALA A 36 2.15 5.75 -1.24
N THR A 37 3.08 5.12 -1.96
CA THR A 37 3.37 3.69 -1.82
C THR A 37 3.94 3.37 -0.43
N GLU A 38 4.83 4.21 0.09
CA GLU A 38 5.39 4.07 1.44
C GLU A 38 4.30 4.18 2.51
N ALA A 39 3.42 5.19 2.40
CA ALA A 39 2.30 5.37 3.32
C ALA A 39 1.35 4.15 3.33
N VAL A 40 1.03 3.58 2.16
CA VAL A 40 0.21 2.36 2.07
C VAL A 40 0.90 1.16 2.73
N LYS A 41 2.22 1.00 2.54
CA LYS A 41 2.98 -0.08 3.19
C LYS A 41 2.96 0.05 4.72
N GLU A 42 3.13 1.26 5.23
CA GLU A 42 3.10 1.52 6.67
C GLU A 42 1.71 1.28 7.27
N LEU A 43 0.64 1.68 6.56
CA LEU A 43 -0.74 1.40 6.95
C LEU A 43 -1.00 -0.11 7.05
N VAL A 44 -0.64 -0.87 6.01
CA VAL A 44 -0.83 -2.33 5.99
C VAL A 44 -0.01 -3.00 7.09
N LYS A 45 1.24 -2.55 7.31
CA LYS A 45 2.08 -3.05 8.40
C LYS A 45 1.43 -2.79 9.75
N SER A 46 0.92 -1.59 9.98
CA SER A 46 0.24 -1.21 11.22
C SER A 46 -1.01 -2.07 11.46
N ALA A 47 -1.81 -2.29 10.41
CA ALA A 47 -2.99 -3.15 10.46
C ALA A 47 -2.64 -4.62 10.72
N LYS A 48 -1.52 -5.14 10.19
CA LYS A 48 -1.00 -6.47 10.56
C LYS A 48 -0.59 -6.53 12.03
N GLN A 49 0.07 -5.49 12.53
CA GLN A 49 0.56 -5.44 13.91
C GLN A 49 -0.57 -5.27 14.94
N SER A 50 -1.66 -4.58 14.59
CA SER A 50 -2.84 -4.43 15.43
C SER A 50 -3.74 -5.67 15.45
N GLY A 51 -3.48 -6.65 14.57
CA GLY A 51 -4.34 -7.82 14.38
C GLY A 51 -5.60 -7.54 13.56
N GLU A 52 -5.73 -6.36 12.94
CA GLU A 52 -6.83 -6.02 12.02
C GLU A 52 -6.71 -6.77 10.69
N LEU A 53 -5.47 -6.94 10.21
CA LEU A 53 -5.16 -7.82 9.08
C LEU A 53 -4.42 -9.06 9.56
N PRO A 54 -4.66 -10.22 8.93
CA PRO A 54 -3.85 -11.39 9.19
C PRO A 54 -2.38 -11.08 8.89
N THR A 55 -1.50 -11.49 9.80
CA THR A 55 -0.04 -11.40 9.63
C THR A 55 0.49 -12.42 8.63
N ASP A 56 -0.41 -13.28 8.11
CA ASP A 56 -0.07 -14.46 7.35
C ASP A 56 0.12 -14.12 5.86
N ASP A 57 1.36 -14.20 5.40
CA ASP A 57 1.74 -14.22 3.99
C ASP A 57 1.34 -15.55 3.30
N SER A 58 0.50 -16.39 3.93
CA SER A 58 0.10 -17.73 3.48
C SER A 58 -1.41 -17.86 3.23
N LYS A 59 -2.04 -16.87 2.58
CA LYS A 59 -3.37 -17.07 1.98
C LYS A 59 -3.51 -16.45 0.59
N GLU A 60 -2.61 -16.84 -0.32
CA GLU A 60 -2.94 -16.88 -1.75
C GLU A 60 -2.89 -18.35 -2.18
N GLY A 61 -4.01 -19.08 -2.00
CA GLY A 61 -4.09 -20.50 -2.40
C GLY A 61 -5.12 -21.39 -1.70
N ALA A 62 -6.00 -20.89 -0.84
CA ALA A 62 -7.02 -21.72 -0.17
C ALA A 62 -8.45 -21.35 -0.64
N LEU A 63 -8.77 -21.75 -1.88
CA LEU A 63 -10.11 -21.94 -2.47
C LEU A 63 -9.87 -23.06 -3.52
N ASP A 64 -9.90 -24.35 -3.17
CA ASP A 64 -11.06 -25.25 -3.00
C ASP A 64 -12.12 -25.12 -4.11
N ASP A 65 -12.17 -26.10 -5.02
CA ASP A 65 -13.37 -26.93 -5.27
C ASP A 65 -13.04 -28.13 -6.19
N GLY A 66 -13.21 -29.35 -5.65
CA GLY A 66 -13.75 -30.54 -6.32
C GLY A 66 -13.01 -31.17 -7.51
#